data_AF-N9KPT3-F1
#
_entry.id   AF-N9KPT3-F1
#
_cell.length_a   1.000
_cell.length_b   1.000
_cell.length_c   1.000
_cell.angle_alpha   90.00
_cell.angle_beta   90.00
_cell.angle_gamma   90.00
#
_symmetry.space_group_name_H-M   'P 1'
#
loop_
_entity.id
_entity.type
_entity.pdbx_description
1 polymer ?
#
loop_
_entity_poly.entity_id
_entity_poly.type
_entity_poly.pdbx_seq_one_letter_code
_entity_poly.pdbx_strand_id
1 'polypeptide(L)'
;MKKNKILLIVLVVGIIVLGIVIFIKSQAVTETKRLGNGENTNHNETSSSSKPSIQNTNQNTELSNTNQSSLAKNQNDESFIFNSDLKALREKYPDGVIYTKLSEAKLSKAQKDDLAKNFDNLNRYGSFSGGKITNEFSNLDKKRAALKEEKPLDFKPINTDGLVPDLKLSGKWYSGAINEGKYNSLYRLYENQDGSTKFEITEMYLNPNNSAIVEVFQESLNHNVNNVPMTIETLRNENGQDIYNVHFNYNNRYYSLSTENMNRTQVENIINQITK
;
A
#
# COMPACT_ATOMS: atom_id res chain seq x y z
N MET A 1 -30.26 -50.55 -21.17
CA MET A 1 -30.28 -49.07 -21.24
C MET A 1 -30.09 -48.34 -19.90
N LYS A 2 -30.40 -48.90 -18.72
CA LYS A 2 -30.26 -48.19 -17.42
C LYS A 2 -28.81 -48.04 -16.92
N LYS A 3 -27.91 -48.99 -17.21
CA LYS A 3 -26.51 -48.97 -16.73
C LYS A 3 -25.65 -47.84 -17.33
N ASN A 4 -25.82 -47.53 -18.62
CA ASN A 4 -25.06 -46.46 -19.28
C ASN A 4 -25.45 -45.05 -18.78
N LYS A 5 -26.71 -44.86 -18.34
CA LYS A 5 -27.15 -43.59 -17.74
C LYS A 5 -26.54 -43.37 -16.36
N ILE A 6 -26.40 -44.43 -15.56
CA ILE A 6 -25.76 -44.36 -14.24
C ILE A 6 -24.27 -44.04 -14.39
N LEU A 7 -23.58 -44.67 -15.35
CA LEU A 7 -22.17 -44.38 -15.64
C LEU A 7 -21.94 -42.91 -16.02
N LEU A 8 -22.83 -42.34 -16.84
CA LEU A 8 -22.74 -40.95 -17.29
C LEU A 8 -22.97 -39.95 -16.15
N ILE A 9 -23.91 -40.25 -15.23
CA ILE A 9 -24.15 -39.43 -14.04
C ILE A 9 -22.93 -39.43 -13.12
N VAL A 10 -22.31 -40.59 -12.87
CA VAL A 10 -21.11 -40.69 -12.02
C VAL A 10 -19.94 -39.90 -12.61
N LEU A 11 -19.79 -39.92 -13.95
CA LEU A 11 -18.73 -39.19 -14.64
C LEU A 11 -18.92 -37.67 -14.57
N VAL A 12 -20.15 -37.18 -14.75
CA VAL A 12 -20.47 -35.75 -14.60
C VAL A 12 -20.26 -35.26 -13.17
N VAL A 13 -20.70 -36.03 -12.17
CA VAL A 13 -20.48 -35.70 -10.75
C VAL A 13 -18.98 -35.67 -10.42
N GLY A 14 -18.19 -36.61 -10.95
CA GLY A 14 -16.74 -36.61 -10.78
C GLY A 14 -16.05 -35.35 -11.31
N ILE A 15 -16.46 -34.86 -12.49
CA ILE A 15 -15.90 -33.64 -13.08
C ILE A 15 -16.27 -32.41 -12.24
N ILE A 16 -17.50 -32.32 -11.73
CA ILE A 16 -17.95 -31.22 -10.88
C ILE A 16 -17.16 -31.19 -9.58
N VAL A 17 -16.97 -32.35 -8.92
CA VAL A 17 -16.19 -32.45 -7.68
C VAL A 17 -14.73 -32.06 -7.93
N LEU A 18 -14.14 -32.50 -9.05
CA LEU A 18 -12.77 -32.15 -9.40
C LEU A 18 -12.62 -30.63 -9.65
N GLY A 19 -13.60 -30.01 -10.32
CA GLY A 19 -13.67 -28.56 -10.52
C GLY A 19 -13.76 -27.78 -9.20
N ILE A 20 -14.56 -28.25 -8.25
CA ILE A 20 -14.67 -27.64 -6.91
C ILE A 20 -13.36 -27.78 -6.13
N VAL A 21 -12.69 -28.93 -6.18
CA VAL A 21 -11.41 -29.14 -5.49
C VAL A 21 -10.30 -28.25 -6.07
N ILE A 22 -10.23 -28.11 -7.40
CA ILE A 22 -9.29 -27.21 -8.06
C ILE A 22 -9.61 -25.76 -7.71
N PHE A 23 -10.90 -25.38 -7.69
CA PHE A 23 -11.34 -24.05 -7.29
C PHE A 23 -10.96 -23.72 -5.84
N ILE A 24 -11.16 -24.64 -4.89
CA ILE A 24 -10.77 -24.47 -3.49
C ILE A 24 -9.24 -24.38 -3.35
N LYS A 25 -8.48 -25.22 -4.06
CA LYS A 25 -7.01 -25.13 -4.08
C LYS A 25 -6.50 -23.85 -4.73
N SER A 26 -7.18 -23.34 -5.76
CA SER A 26 -6.85 -22.05 -6.39
C SER A 26 -7.13 -20.85 -5.48
N GLN A 27 -7.93 -21.04 -4.42
CA GLN A 27 -8.15 -20.03 -3.37
C GLN A 27 -7.30 -20.26 -2.12
N ALA A 28 -6.45 -21.29 -2.11
CA ALA A 28 -5.46 -21.45 -1.05
C ALA A 28 -4.38 -20.39 -1.24
N VAL A 29 -4.53 -19.26 -0.56
CA VAL A 29 -3.52 -18.20 -0.58
C VAL A 29 -2.35 -18.65 0.29
N THR A 30 -1.14 -18.56 -0.26
CA THR A 30 0.07 -18.77 0.52
C THR A 30 0.29 -17.52 1.36
N GLU A 31 0.34 -17.68 2.68
CA GLU A 31 0.59 -16.57 3.62
C GLU A 31 1.90 -15.86 3.27
N THR A 32 1.89 -14.53 3.31
CA THR A 32 3.09 -13.73 3.06
C THR A 32 3.93 -13.64 4.33
N LYS A 33 5.23 -13.97 4.25
CA LYS A 33 6.08 -13.96 5.43
C LYS A 33 6.31 -12.53 5.93
N ARG A 34 5.88 -12.21 7.15
CA ARG A 34 6.21 -10.95 7.84
C ARG A 34 7.71 -10.84 8.12
N LEU A 35 8.23 -9.63 8.00
CA LEU A 35 9.59 -9.27 8.37
C LEU A 35 9.52 -8.30 9.56
N GLY A 36 9.51 -8.87 10.76
CA GLY A 36 9.67 -8.14 12.01
C GLY A 36 10.80 -8.78 12.82
N ASN A 37 11.80 -7.99 13.21
CA ASN A 37 12.83 -8.44 14.13
C ASN A 37 12.28 -8.31 15.56
N GLY A 38 11.76 -9.42 16.09
CA GLY A 38 11.26 -9.55 17.45
C GLY A 38 11.00 -11.02 17.74
N GLU A 39 11.77 -11.55 18.69
CA GLU A 39 11.84 -12.92 19.21
C GLU A 39 10.76 -13.94 18.82
N ASN A 40 11.24 -15.13 18.43
CA ASN A 40 10.48 -16.38 18.44
C ASN A 40 9.80 -16.60 19.80
N THR A 41 8.49 -16.36 19.85
CA THR A 41 7.62 -17.09 20.78
C THR A 41 6.64 -17.91 19.96
N ASN A 42 6.92 -19.21 19.88
CA ASN A 42 5.93 -20.22 19.53
C ASN A 42 4.72 -20.05 20.44
N HIS A 43 3.61 -19.53 19.90
CA HIS A 43 2.30 -19.74 20.49
C HIS A 43 1.46 -20.55 19.51
N ASN A 44 1.33 -21.84 19.82
CA ASN A 44 0.23 -22.66 19.36
C ASN A 44 -1.07 -22.02 19.86
N GLU A 45 -1.87 -21.44 18.97
CA GLU A 45 -3.28 -21.19 19.26
C GLU A 45 -4.14 -22.14 18.45
N THR A 46 -4.63 -23.11 19.21
CA THR A 46 -5.60 -24.13 18.88
C THR A 46 -6.89 -23.50 18.35
N SER A 47 -7.35 -24.02 17.22
CA SER A 47 -8.69 -23.83 16.68
C SER A 47 -9.76 -24.08 17.74
N SER A 48 -10.63 -23.10 17.99
CA SER A 48 -11.96 -23.38 18.53
C SER A 48 -13.00 -22.48 17.86
N SER A 49 -13.85 -23.14 17.09
CA SER A 49 -15.06 -22.61 16.50
C SER A 49 -16.06 -22.15 17.57
N SER A 50 -16.64 -20.97 17.36
CA SER A 50 -17.98 -20.67 17.86
C SER A 50 -18.63 -19.59 17.00
N LYS A 51 -19.66 -19.98 16.25
CA LYS A 51 -20.69 -19.09 15.72
C LYS A 51 -21.41 -18.38 16.88
N PRO A 52 -21.89 -17.15 16.67
CA PRO A 52 -23.34 -16.95 16.66
C PRO A 52 -23.76 -16.03 15.50
N SER A 53 -24.72 -16.46 14.66
CA SER A 53 -26.16 -16.17 14.73
C SER A 53 -26.53 -14.72 14.36
N ILE A 54 -27.12 -14.61 13.17
CA ILE A 54 -27.65 -13.40 12.53
C ILE A 54 -28.95 -12.96 13.23
N GLN A 55 -29.14 -11.66 13.38
CA GLN A 55 -30.48 -11.05 13.31
C GLN A 55 -30.43 -9.77 12.47
N ASN A 56 -31.14 -9.83 11.34
CA ASN A 56 -31.42 -8.71 10.45
C ASN A 56 -32.41 -7.74 11.12
N THR A 57 -32.21 -6.44 10.95
CA THR A 57 -33.31 -5.50 10.73
C THR A 57 -32.81 -4.41 9.77
N ASN A 58 -33.42 -4.38 8.59
CA ASN A 58 -33.24 -3.37 7.55
C ASN A 58 -33.90 -2.06 7.99
N GLN A 59 -33.23 -0.92 7.77
CA GLN A 59 -33.86 0.30 7.24
C GLN A 59 -32.87 1.06 6.34
N ASN A 60 -33.34 1.41 5.14
CA ASN A 60 -32.68 2.22 4.13
C ASN A 60 -32.46 3.66 4.61
N THR A 61 -31.33 4.29 4.27
CA THR A 61 -31.33 5.65 3.70
C THR A 61 -30.06 5.87 2.87
N GLU A 62 -30.26 6.32 1.64
CA GLU A 62 -29.27 6.79 0.68
C GLU A 62 -28.63 8.13 1.07
N LEU A 63 -27.39 8.32 0.58
CA LEU A 63 -26.71 9.58 0.24
C LEU A 63 -26.65 10.73 1.27
N SER A 64 -25.43 11.10 1.67
CA SER A 64 -24.71 12.26 1.11
C SER A 64 -23.40 12.52 1.86
N ASN A 65 -22.26 12.23 1.23
CA ASN A 65 -20.96 12.75 1.67
C ASN A 65 -20.84 14.19 1.16
N THR A 66 -21.24 15.15 1.99
CA THR A 66 -21.04 16.56 1.73
C THR A 66 -19.79 17.02 2.48
N ASN A 67 -18.81 17.50 1.71
CA ASN A 67 -17.73 18.34 2.22
C ASN A 67 -18.29 19.46 3.09
N GLN A 68 -17.83 19.57 4.34
CA GLN A 68 -17.87 20.85 5.06
C GLN A 68 -16.54 21.09 5.75
N SER A 69 -15.72 21.90 5.07
CA SER A 69 -14.79 22.81 5.74
C SER A 69 -15.62 23.86 6.47
N SER A 70 -15.46 23.97 7.78
CA SER A 70 -15.66 25.23 8.52
C SER A 70 -15.08 25.07 9.92
N LEU A 71 -13.83 25.51 10.09
CA LEU A 71 -13.29 25.86 11.40
C LEU A 71 -12.92 27.34 11.35
N ALA A 72 -13.84 28.16 11.88
CA ALA A 72 -13.58 29.55 12.18
C ALA A 72 -12.81 29.64 13.51
N LYS A 73 -11.64 30.27 13.44
CA LYS A 73 -10.92 31.03 14.46
C LYS A 73 -11.09 30.64 15.95
N ASN A 74 -10.03 30.04 16.49
CA ASN A 74 -9.36 30.60 17.65
C ASN A 74 -7.85 30.37 17.50
N GLN A 75 -7.13 31.44 17.12
CA GLN A 75 -5.68 31.49 17.15
C GLN A 75 -5.27 31.92 18.56
N ASN A 76 -4.57 31.06 19.28
CA ASN A 76 -3.24 31.30 19.86
C ASN A 76 -2.85 30.09 20.75
N ASP A 77 -1.63 29.59 20.59
CA ASP A 77 -0.89 28.66 21.47
C ASP A 77 -1.02 27.12 21.40
N GLU A 78 -1.64 26.51 20.38
CA GLU A 78 -1.46 25.05 20.16
C GLU A 78 -0.27 24.68 19.25
N SER A 79 0.14 25.58 18.35
CA SER A 79 1.20 25.27 17.36
C SER A 79 2.62 25.11 17.93
N PHE A 80 2.89 25.66 19.12
CA PHE A 80 4.22 25.57 19.75
C PHE A 80 4.45 24.22 20.43
N ILE A 81 3.42 23.59 21.00
CA ILE A 81 3.53 22.30 21.69
C ILE A 81 3.73 21.15 20.69
N PHE A 82 3.00 21.15 19.58
CA PHE A 82 3.21 20.14 18.51
C PHE A 82 4.60 20.26 17.87
N ASN A 83 5.13 21.48 17.68
CA ASN A 83 6.43 21.67 17.04
C ASN A 83 7.62 21.25 17.92
N SER A 84 7.56 21.45 19.24
CA SER A 84 8.61 20.97 20.14
C SER A 84 8.65 19.44 20.17
N ASP A 85 7.49 18.80 20.19
CA ASP A 85 7.37 17.34 20.21
C ASP A 85 7.87 16.73 18.90
N LEU A 86 7.56 17.33 17.75
CA LEU A 86 8.05 16.87 16.45
C LEU A 86 9.56 17.06 16.29
N LYS A 87 10.13 18.17 16.78
CA LYS A 87 11.59 18.39 16.76
C LYS A 87 12.32 17.35 17.59
N ALA A 88 11.89 17.14 18.84
CA ALA A 88 12.47 16.12 19.72
C ALA A 88 12.32 14.71 19.11
N LEU A 89 11.19 14.44 18.46
CA LEU A 89 10.97 13.18 17.76
C LEU A 89 11.90 13.03 16.55
N ARG A 90 12.14 14.11 15.79
CA ARG A 90 13.06 14.12 14.64
C ARG A 90 14.50 13.92 15.08
N GLU A 91 14.90 14.47 16.23
CA GLU A 91 16.22 14.24 16.83
C GLU A 91 16.42 12.76 17.21
N LYS A 92 15.38 12.11 17.73
CA LYS A 92 15.40 10.68 18.05
C LYS A 92 15.42 9.79 16.79
N TYR A 93 14.77 10.22 15.72
CA TYR A 93 14.66 9.50 14.46
C TYR A 93 15.25 10.34 13.31
N PRO A 94 16.60 10.35 13.17
CA PRO A 94 17.31 11.25 12.24
C PRO A 94 17.10 10.91 10.75
N ASP A 95 16.53 9.76 10.43
CA ASP A 95 16.04 9.42 9.09
C ASP A 95 14.58 9.84 8.83
N GLY A 96 13.86 10.20 9.89
CA GLY A 96 12.46 10.62 9.83
C GLY A 96 11.49 9.45 9.85
N VAL A 97 11.93 8.25 10.23
CA VAL A 97 11.10 7.04 10.21
C VAL A 97 10.96 6.47 11.61
N ILE A 98 9.71 6.19 12.00
CA ILE A 98 9.40 5.53 13.26
C ILE A 98 8.79 4.18 12.97
N TYR A 99 9.39 3.13 13.51
CA TYR A 99 8.84 1.79 13.44
C TYR A 99 8.10 1.47 14.73
N THR A 100 6.77 1.43 14.67
CA THR A 100 5.91 1.22 15.83
C THR A 100 5.19 -0.11 15.73
N LYS A 101 5.05 -0.84 16.85
CA LYS A 101 4.13 -1.99 16.92
C LYS A 101 2.71 -1.49 17.12
N LEU A 102 1.72 -2.15 16.52
CA LEU A 102 0.31 -1.75 16.67
C LEU A 102 -0.14 -1.73 18.15
N SER A 103 0.41 -2.64 18.96
CA SER A 103 0.16 -2.70 20.41
C SER A 103 0.60 -1.42 21.14
N GLU A 104 1.72 -0.82 20.71
CA GLU A 104 2.36 0.34 21.31
C GLU A 104 1.78 1.67 20.81
N ALA A 105 1.08 1.65 19.67
CA ALA A 105 0.51 2.85 19.07
C ALA A 105 -0.57 3.50 19.95
N LYS A 106 -0.57 4.83 19.99
CA LYS A 106 -1.54 5.64 20.74
C LYS A 106 -2.83 5.82 19.93
N LEU A 107 -3.48 4.70 19.59
CA LEU A 107 -4.72 4.63 18.82
C LEU A 107 -5.87 4.11 19.69
N SER A 108 -7.10 4.49 19.34
CA SER A 108 -8.31 3.93 19.96
C SER A 108 -8.43 2.43 19.66
N LYS A 109 -9.18 1.69 20.47
CA LYS A 109 -9.42 0.26 20.25
C LYS A 109 -9.98 -0.03 18.86
N ALA A 110 -10.96 0.75 18.40
CA ALA A 110 -11.55 0.59 17.08
C ALA A 110 -10.51 0.75 15.96
N GLN A 111 -9.66 1.78 16.03
CA GLN A 111 -8.58 1.98 15.06
C GLN A 111 -7.56 0.83 15.08
N LYS A 112 -7.22 0.30 16.27
CA LYS A 112 -6.34 -0.87 16.39
C LYS A 112 -6.97 -2.12 15.78
N ASP A 113 -8.25 -2.37 16.04
CA ASP A 113 -8.97 -3.51 15.49
C ASP A 113 -9.04 -3.43 13.95
N ASP A 114 -9.30 -2.24 13.41
CA ASP A 114 -9.32 -2.00 11.96
C ASP A 114 -7.94 -2.19 11.31
N LEU A 115 -6.88 -1.66 11.91
CA LEU A 115 -5.51 -1.86 11.42
C LEU A 115 -5.08 -3.32 11.54
N ALA A 116 -5.41 -4.00 12.64
CA ALA A 116 -5.11 -5.42 12.81
C ALA A 116 -5.77 -6.26 11.70
N LYS A 117 -7.02 -5.96 11.35
CA LYS A 117 -7.72 -6.58 10.22
C LYS A 117 -7.03 -6.29 8.89
N ASN A 118 -6.59 -5.06 8.64
CA ASN A 118 -5.85 -4.72 7.44
C ASN A 118 -4.54 -5.51 7.37
N PHE A 119 -3.78 -5.58 8.47
CA PHE A 119 -2.53 -6.33 8.48
C PHE A 119 -2.72 -7.84 8.34
N ASP A 120 -3.85 -8.39 8.82
CA ASP A 120 -4.26 -9.77 8.56
C ASP A 120 -4.62 -9.98 7.07
N ASN A 121 -5.33 -9.03 6.46
CA ASN A 121 -5.60 -9.05 5.02
C ASN A 121 -4.31 -9.00 4.19
N LEU A 122 -3.36 -8.14 4.56
CA LEU A 122 -2.05 -8.10 3.90
C LEU A 122 -1.37 -9.46 3.98
N ASN A 123 -1.34 -10.06 5.16
CA ASN A 123 -0.71 -11.35 5.37
C ASN A 123 -1.38 -12.45 4.51
N ARG A 124 -2.71 -12.51 4.55
CA ARG A 124 -3.53 -13.56 3.93
C ARG A 124 -3.75 -13.40 2.45
N TYR A 125 -3.86 -12.18 1.95
CA TYR A 125 -4.26 -11.88 0.56
C TYR A 125 -3.19 -11.12 -0.21
N GLY A 126 -2.11 -10.72 0.45
CA GLY A 126 -1.10 -9.86 -0.14
C GLY A 126 -1.57 -8.43 -0.36
N SER A 127 -2.65 -7.96 0.28
CA SER A 127 -3.15 -6.58 0.13
C SER A 127 -4.00 -6.15 1.32
N PHE A 128 -3.90 -4.88 1.74
CA PHE A 128 -4.77 -4.35 2.80
C PHE A 128 -6.25 -4.31 2.39
N SER A 129 -6.50 -3.98 1.12
CA SER A 129 -7.84 -3.82 0.55
C SER A 129 -8.48 -5.13 0.08
N GLY A 130 -7.77 -6.25 0.22
CA GLY A 130 -8.17 -7.53 -0.35
C GLY A 130 -8.01 -7.59 -1.88
N GLY A 131 -7.04 -6.84 -2.43
CA GLY A 131 -6.67 -6.86 -3.84
C GLY A 131 -7.34 -5.79 -4.70
N LYS A 132 -8.02 -4.81 -4.10
CA LYS A 132 -8.67 -3.71 -4.83
C LYS A 132 -7.73 -2.51 -4.97
N ILE A 133 -7.71 -1.91 -6.15
CA ILE A 133 -7.07 -0.60 -6.37
C ILE A 133 -7.74 0.42 -5.44
N THR A 134 -6.92 1.26 -4.80
CA THR A 134 -7.38 2.36 -3.94
C THR A 134 -7.06 3.70 -4.57
N ASN A 135 -5.78 3.95 -4.84
CA ASN A 135 -5.26 5.23 -5.34
C ASN A 135 -4.29 5.06 -6.51
N GLU A 136 -3.85 3.84 -6.76
CA GLU A 136 -2.87 3.48 -7.77
C GLU A 136 -3.40 3.86 -9.15
N PHE A 137 -2.57 4.54 -9.94
CA PHE A 137 -2.93 5.03 -11.28
C PHE A 137 -4.20 5.90 -11.33
N SER A 138 -4.52 6.60 -10.24
CA SER A 138 -5.62 7.56 -10.20
C SER A 138 -5.23 8.93 -10.77
N ASN A 139 -6.21 9.70 -11.23
CA ASN A 139 -6.05 11.09 -11.70
C ASN A 139 -4.98 11.28 -12.80
N LEU A 140 -4.80 10.28 -13.69
CA LEU A 140 -3.73 10.28 -14.69
C LEU A 140 -3.78 11.50 -15.61
N ASP A 141 -4.96 11.94 -16.03
CA ASP A 141 -5.06 13.09 -16.95
C ASP A 141 -4.51 14.38 -16.34
N LYS A 142 -4.72 14.60 -15.04
CA LYS A 142 -4.14 15.74 -14.32
C LYS A 142 -2.62 15.62 -14.25
N LYS A 143 -2.11 14.42 -13.94
CA LYS A 143 -0.66 14.14 -13.85
C LYS A 143 0.02 14.30 -15.22
N ARG A 144 -0.62 13.84 -16.30
CA ARG A 144 -0.15 13.99 -17.68
C ARG A 144 -0.13 15.46 -18.12
N ALA A 145 -1.19 16.21 -17.82
CA ALA A 145 -1.25 17.64 -18.12
C ALA A 145 -0.13 18.44 -17.43
N ALA A 146 0.23 18.05 -16.19
CA ALA A 146 1.29 18.68 -15.42
C ALA A 146 2.72 18.23 -15.79
N LEU A 147 2.92 17.40 -16.82
CA LEU A 147 4.23 16.91 -17.24
C LEU A 147 5.24 18.05 -17.50
N LYS A 148 4.77 19.14 -18.11
CA LYS A 148 5.60 20.31 -18.47
C LYS A 148 5.79 21.31 -17.34
N GLU A 149 5.12 21.12 -16.19
CA GLU A 149 5.27 22.01 -15.05
C GLU A 149 6.59 21.75 -14.32
N GLU A 150 7.35 22.81 -14.06
CA GLU A 150 8.51 22.75 -13.17
C GLU A 150 8.19 23.55 -11.91
N LYS A 151 8.17 22.86 -10.77
CA LYS A 151 8.00 23.49 -9.45
C LYS A 151 9.23 23.19 -8.60
N PRO A 152 9.66 24.14 -7.77
CA PRO A 152 10.86 23.95 -6.98
C PRO A 152 10.65 22.87 -5.91
N LEU A 153 11.67 22.03 -5.73
CA LEU A 153 11.70 20.97 -4.72
C LEU A 153 12.74 21.32 -3.65
N ASP A 154 12.47 20.94 -2.40
CA ASP A 154 13.41 21.13 -1.29
C ASP A 154 14.48 20.03 -1.22
N PHE A 155 14.47 19.10 -2.18
CA PHE A 155 15.42 18.02 -2.34
C PHE A 155 15.80 17.85 -3.81
N LYS A 156 16.94 17.18 -4.05
CA LYS A 156 17.29 16.68 -5.38
C LYS A 156 16.63 15.30 -5.56
N PRO A 157 15.73 15.13 -6.54
CA PRO A 157 15.10 13.85 -6.77
C PRO A 157 16.09 12.80 -7.29
N ILE A 158 15.81 11.53 -7.05
CA ILE A 158 16.65 10.45 -7.58
C ILE A 158 16.68 10.48 -9.11
N ASN A 159 17.80 10.05 -9.69
CA ASN A 159 17.83 9.79 -11.12
C ASN A 159 16.98 8.55 -11.40
N THR A 160 16.02 8.69 -12.32
CA THR A 160 15.16 7.59 -12.77
C THR A 160 15.57 7.03 -14.12
N ASP A 161 16.61 7.60 -14.74
CA ASP A 161 17.17 7.09 -15.98
C ASP A 161 17.56 5.61 -15.78
N GLY A 162 17.01 4.73 -16.60
CA GLY A 162 17.28 3.30 -16.53
C GLY A 162 16.47 2.49 -15.51
N LEU A 163 15.64 3.12 -14.67
CA LEU A 163 14.72 2.36 -13.81
C LEU A 163 13.71 1.57 -14.64
N VAL A 164 13.16 2.20 -15.68
CA VAL A 164 12.15 1.65 -16.59
C VAL A 164 12.48 1.99 -18.04
N PRO A 165 13.48 1.33 -18.66
CA PRO A 165 14.05 1.74 -19.95
C PRO A 165 13.06 1.73 -21.12
N ASP A 166 12.05 0.87 -21.06
CA ASP A 166 11.04 0.73 -22.12
C ASP A 166 9.86 1.71 -21.95
N LEU A 167 9.84 2.49 -20.88
CA LEU A 167 8.77 3.43 -20.57
C LEU A 167 9.24 4.88 -20.71
N LYS A 168 8.31 5.77 -21.04
CA LYS A 168 8.57 7.21 -21.15
C LYS A 168 7.85 7.95 -20.04
N LEU A 169 8.52 8.96 -19.48
CA LEU A 169 7.90 9.89 -18.55
C LEU A 169 6.72 10.58 -19.25
N SER A 170 5.51 10.32 -18.76
CA SER A 170 4.26 10.81 -19.35
C SER A 170 3.46 11.71 -18.41
N GLY A 171 3.77 11.70 -17.10
CA GLY A 171 3.11 12.56 -16.12
C GLY A 171 4.00 12.91 -14.94
N LYS A 172 3.65 14.02 -14.28
CA LYS A 172 4.38 14.56 -13.14
C LYS A 172 3.41 15.28 -12.20
N TRP A 173 3.67 15.24 -10.90
CA TRP A 173 2.89 16.01 -9.92
C TRP A 173 3.73 16.38 -8.70
N TYR A 174 3.55 17.60 -8.20
CA TYR A 174 4.25 18.12 -7.02
C TYR A 174 3.26 18.24 -5.87
N SER A 175 3.64 17.76 -4.69
CA SER A 175 2.75 17.73 -3.52
C SER A 175 3.53 17.75 -2.22
N GLY A 176 2.83 17.52 -1.11
CA GLY A 176 3.41 17.45 0.22
C GLY A 176 3.53 18.80 0.91
N ALA A 177 4.33 18.84 1.97
CA ALA A 177 4.60 20.05 2.71
C ALA A 177 5.44 21.03 1.88
N ILE A 178 5.17 22.32 2.07
CA ILE A 178 5.95 23.38 1.44
C ILE A 178 6.94 23.93 2.46
N ASN A 179 8.23 23.81 2.17
CA ASN A 179 9.31 24.40 2.95
C ASN A 179 9.98 25.51 2.12
N GLU A 180 9.95 26.75 2.62
CA GLU A 180 10.51 27.91 1.92
C GLU A 180 10.03 28.05 0.45
N GLY A 181 8.75 27.77 0.20
CA GLY A 181 8.15 27.82 -1.14
C GLY A 181 8.49 26.63 -2.05
N LYS A 182 9.15 25.58 -1.53
CA LYS A 182 9.54 24.38 -2.26
C LYS A 182 8.76 23.16 -1.78
N TYR A 183 8.35 22.30 -2.70
CA TYR A 183 7.63 21.07 -2.38
C TYR A 183 8.58 19.97 -1.88
N ASN A 184 8.11 19.12 -0.96
CA ASN A 184 8.88 17.98 -0.48
C ASN A 184 8.49 16.64 -1.11
N SER A 185 7.56 16.61 -2.07
CA SER A 185 7.17 15.39 -2.77
C SER A 185 7.07 15.58 -4.28
N LEU A 186 7.56 14.58 -5.00
CA LEU A 186 7.50 14.49 -6.46
C LEU A 186 6.95 13.13 -6.88
N TYR A 187 5.82 13.15 -7.58
CA TYR A 187 5.25 12.03 -8.29
C TYR A 187 5.67 12.05 -9.76
N ARG A 188 6.00 10.88 -10.32
CA ARG A 188 6.31 10.67 -11.73
C ARG A 188 5.55 9.45 -12.25
N LEU A 189 5.00 9.58 -13.45
CA LEU A 189 4.32 8.51 -14.18
C LEU A 189 5.09 8.19 -15.45
N TYR A 190 5.34 6.91 -15.68
CA TYR A 190 5.99 6.36 -16.86
C TYR A 190 5.05 5.38 -17.54
N GLU A 191 4.92 5.50 -18.86
CA GLU A 191 4.01 4.68 -19.66
C GLU A 191 4.70 4.26 -20.95
N ASN A 192 4.32 3.10 -21.48
CA ASN A 192 4.62 2.74 -22.86
C ASN A 192 3.65 3.46 -23.82
N GLN A 193 3.89 3.32 -25.12
CA GLN A 193 3.17 4.10 -26.14
C GLN A 193 1.65 3.87 -26.15
N ASP A 194 1.19 2.67 -25.82
CA ASP A 194 -0.23 2.31 -25.77
C ASP A 194 -0.83 2.43 -24.35
N GLY A 195 -0.01 2.78 -23.34
CA GLY A 195 -0.42 2.89 -21.95
C GLY A 195 -0.75 1.55 -21.27
N SER A 196 -0.45 0.40 -21.88
CA SER A 196 -0.71 -0.92 -21.30
C SER A 196 0.23 -1.29 -20.16
N THR A 197 1.45 -0.77 -20.16
CA THR A 197 2.42 -0.93 -19.05
C THR A 197 2.66 0.43 -18.43
N LYS A 198 2.46 0.50 -17.11
CA LYS A 198 2.61 1.74 -16.35
C LYS A 198 3.48 1.52 -15.13
N PHE A 199 4.22 2.55 -14.79
CA PHE A 199 4.98 2.66 -13.55
C PHE A 199 4.75 4.04 -12.98
N GLU A 200 4.31 4.12 -11.73
CA GLU A 200 4.28 5.37 -10.99
C GLU A 200 5.19 5.29 -9.77
N ILE A 201 5.84 6.41 -9.45
CA ILE A 201 6.69 6.55 -8.28
C ILE A 201 6.48 7.93 -7.65
N THR A 202 6.25 7.93 -6.34
CA THR A 202 6.27 9.11 -5.49
C THR A 202 7.52 9.03 -4.63
N GLU A 203 8.34 10.08 -4.68
CA GLU A 203 9.48 10.30 -3.80
C GLU A 203 9.14 11.50 -2.90
N MET A 204 9.05 11.25 -1.59
CA MET A 204 8.82 12.30 -0.60
C MET A 204 10.02 12.43 0.32
N TYR A 205 10.60 13.63 0.39
CA TYR A 205 11.70 13.95 1.28
C TYR A 205 11.20 14.20 2.72
N LEU A 206 11.77 13.45 3.66
CA LEU A 206 11.53 13.59 5.09
C LEU A 206 12.47 14.68 5.63
N ASN A 207 12.17 15.93 5.27
CA ASN A 207 13.04 17.07 5.55
C ASN A 207 13.28 17.26 7.06
N PRO A 208 14.54 17.24 7.54
CA PRO A 208 14.82 17.48 8.95
C PRO A 208 14.46 18.91 9.39
N ASN A 209 14.53 19.89 8.49
CA ASN A 209 14.31 21.30 8.83
C ASN A 209 12.85 21.62 9.19
N ASN A 210 11.90 20.83 8.69
CA ASN A 210 10.49 20.94 9.05
C ASN A 210 10.01 19.79 9.96
N SER A 211 10.94 19.00 10.50
CA SER A 211 10.64 17.87 11.38
C SER A 211 9.69 16.83 10.77
N ALA A 212 9.76 16.61 9.45
CA ALA A 212 8.94 15.60 8.78
C ALA A 212 9.30 14.19 9.27
N ILE A 213 8.26 13.45 9.65
CA ILE A 213 8.35 12.09 10.19
C ILE A 213 7.23 11.24 9.59
N VAL A 214 7.53 9.97 9.33
CA VAL A 214 6.56 8.94 8.93
C VAL A 214 6.59 7.81 9.96
N GLU A 215 5.41 7.41 10.41
CA GLU A 215 5.23 6.20 11.22
C GLU A 215 4.94 5.00 10.31
N VAL A 216 5.62 3.90 10.57
CA VAL A 216 5.50 2.63 9.88
C VAL A 216 5.16 1.56 10.90
N PHE A 217 4.03 0.88 10.69
CA PHE A 217 3.66 -0.27 11.51
C PHE A 217 4.51 -1.47 11.14
N GLN A 218 5.19 -2.08 12.11
CA GLN A 218 6.05 -3.24 11.86
C GLN A 218 5.27 -4.41 11.23
N GLU A 219 4.01 -4.56 11.61
CA GLU A 219 3.09 -5.58 11.11
C GLU A 219 2.73 -5.43 9.61
N SER A 220 3.00 -4.25 9.03
CA SER A 220 2.82 -3.96 7.60
C SER A 220 4.00 -4.41 6.74
N LEU A 221 5.15 -4.74 7.34
CA LEU A 221 6.37 -5.08 6.63
C LEU A 221 6.39 -6.57 6.29
N ASN A 222 6.32 -6.88 4.99
CA ASN A 222 6.21 -8.26 4.47
C ASN A 222 7.23 -8.56 3.36
N HIS A 223 8.15 -7.63 3.07
CA HIS A 223 9.19 -7.84 2.07
C HIS A 223 10.47 -7.06 2.38
N ASN A 224 11.58 -7.47 1.76
CA ASN A 224 12.89 -6.85 1.95
C ASN A 224 13.72 -6.96 0.67
N VAL A 225 14.37 -5.86 0.30
CA VAL A 225 15.36 -5.81 -0.78
C VAL A 225 16.54 -5.01 -0.24
N ASN A 226 17.77 -5.53 -0.36
CA ASN A 226 18.99 -4.88 0.15
C ASN A 226 18.92 -4.46 1.63
N ASN A 227 18.34 -5.29 2.49
CA ASN A 227 18.10 -4.99 3.91
C ASN A 227 17.18 -3.77 4.16
N VAL A 228 16.49 -3.26 3.13
CA VAL A 228 15.45 -2.24 3.28
C VAL A 228 14.10 -2.92 3.48
N PRO A 229 13.47 -2.80 4.66
CA PRO A 229 12.15 -3.37 4.89
C PRO A 229 11.07 -2.57 4.15
N MET A 230 10.08 -3.27 3.61
CA MET A 230 9.00 -2.66 2.84
C MET A 230 7.67 -3.39 3.00
N THR A 231 6.61 -2.66 2.68
CA THR A 231 5.30 -3.22 2.41
C THR A 231 5.18 -3.41 0.91
N ILE A 232 4.81 -4.62 0.48
CA ILE A 232 4.44 -4.90 -0.89
C ILE A 232 3.05 -5.52 -0.93
N GLU A 233 2.22 -4.96 -1.78
CA GLU A 233 0.88 -5.42 -2.07
C GLU A 233 0.76 -5.94 -3.50
N THR A 234 -0.09 -6.94 -3.69
CA THR A 234 -0.58 -7.39 -4.98
C THR A 234 -2.06 -7.02 -5.08
N LEU A 235 -2.35 -6.06 -5.94
CA LEU A 235 -3.70 -5.60 -6.29
C LEU A 235 -4.10 -6.18 -7.65
N ARG A 236 -5.37 -6.09 -8.02
CA ARG A 236 -5.85 -6.47 -9.36
C ARG A 236 -6.63 -5.32 -9.99
N ASN A 237 -6.33 -5.04 -11.25
CA ASN A 237 -7.13 -4.13 -12.05
C ASN A 237 -8.43 -4.81 -12.54
N GLU A 238 -9.28 -4.05 -13.21
CA GLU A 238 -10.56 -4.53 -13.74
C GLU A 238 -10.40 -5.66 -14.77
N ASN A 239 -9.24 -5.73 -15.42
CA ASN A 239 -8.88 -6.80 -16.38
C ASN A 239 -8.27 -8.03 -15.68
N GLY A 240 -8.20 -8.04 -14.35
CA GLY A 240 -7.65 -9.14 -13.56
C GLY A 240 -6.12 -9.23 -13.57
N GLN A 241 -5.43 -8.22 -14.11
CA GLN A 241 -3.98 -8.13 -14.15
C GLN A 241 -3.45 -7.62 -12.80
N ASP A 242 -2.30 -8.17 -12.40
CA ASP A 242 -1.66 -7.80 -11.14
C ASP A 242 -1.07 -6.39 -11.22
N ILE A 243 -1.30 -5.63 -10.15
CA ILE A 243 -0.60 -4.39 -9.85
C ILE A 243 0.22 -4.63 -8.59
N TYR A 244 1.52 -4.40 -8.67
CA TYR A 244 2.36 -4.40 -7.46
C TYR A 244 2.44 -2.99 -6.92
N ASN A 245 2.10 -2.82 -5.66
CA ASN A 245 2.18 -1.54 -4.95
C ASN A 245 3.18 -1.67 -3.79
N VAL A 246 4.15 -0.78 -3.70
CA VAL A 246 5.30 -0.92 -2.79
C VAL A 246 5.56 0.38 -2.06
N HIS A 247 5.67 0.27 -0.74
CA HIS A 247 5.98 1.39 0.14
C HIS A 247 7.21 1.07 0.98
N PHE A 248 8.18 1.98 0.98
CA PHE A 248 9.41 1.82 1.77
C PHE A 248 10.04 3.17 2.10
N ASN A 249 10.94 3.17 3.09
CA ASN A 249 11.73 4.33 3.43
C ASN A 249 13.21 4.03 3.21
N TYR A 250 13.93 4.98 2.63
CA TYR A 250 15.36 4.84 2.36
C TYR A 250 16.02 6.22 2.22
N ASN A 251 17.16 6.44 2.89
CA ASN A 251 17.95 7.68 2.82
C ASN A 251 17.11 8.96 2.98
N ASN A 252 16.40 9.06 4.12
CA ASN A 252 15.54 10.19 4.52
C ASN A 252 14.41 10.48 3.52
N ARG A 253 13.94 9.45 2.82
CA ARG A 253 12.84 9.55 1.87
C ARG A 253 11.85 8.44 2.09
N TYR A 254 10.59 8.77 1.89
CA TYR A 254 9.52 7.82 1.69
C TYR A 254 9.30 7.61 0.18
N TYR A 255 9.17 6.36 -0.21
CA TYR A 255 8.84 5.96 -1.57
C TYR A 255 7.50 5.22 -1.58
N SER A 256 6.68 5.56 -2.57
CA SER A 256 5.48 4.81 -2.95
C SER A 256 5.57 4.55 -4.44
N LEU A 257 5.61 3.30 -4.85
CA LEU A 257 5.62 2.96 -6.27
C LEU A 257 4.56 1.92 -6.60
N SER A 258 4.03 2.01 -7.82
CA SER A 258 3.07 1.03 -8.31
C SER A 258 3.39 0.67 -9.76
N THR A 259 3.26 -0.61 -10.11
CA THR A 259 3.49 -1.11 -11.47
C THR A 259 2.27 -1.85 -11.97
N GLU A 260 1.87 -1.57 -13.21
CA GLU A 260 0.84 -2.31 -13.93
C GLU A 260 1.48 -3.04 -15.11
N ASN A 261 1.12 -4.31 -15.31
CA ASN A 261 1.66 -5.16 -16.37
C ASN A 261 3.20 -5.32 -16.30
N MET A 262 3.72 -5.44 -15.08
CA MET A 262 5.09 -5.84 -14.79
C MET A 262 5.07 -7.06 -13.86
N ASN A 263 6.06 -7.94 -13.98
CA ASN A 263 6.23 -9.06 -13.07
C ASN A 263 7.05 -8.67 -11.83
N ARG A 264 6.99 -9.51 -10.80
CA ARG A 264 7.67 -9.30 -9.53
C ARG A 264 9.18 -9.06 -9.66
N THR A 265 9.87 -9.77 -10.55
CA THR A 265 11.32 -9.59 -10.78
C THR A 265 11.64 -8.19 -11.32
N GLN A 266 10.80 -7.65 -12.21
CA GLN A 266 10.96 -6.28 -12.71
C GLN A 266 10.79 -5.25 -11.58
N VAL A 267 9.79 -5.44 -10.71
CA VAL A 267 9.56 -4.59 -9.54
C VAL A 267 10.77 -4.61 -8.60
N GLU A 268 11.27 -5.80 -8.26
CA GLU A 268 12.44 -5.96 -7.39
C GLU A 268 13.69 -5.34 -8.01
N ASN A 269 13.88 -5.43 -9.33
CA ASN A 269 14.99 -4.77 -10.02
C ASN A 269 14.91 -3.24 -9.95
N ILE A 270 13.72 -2.65 -10.03
CA ILE A 270 13.51 -1.20 -9.84
C ILE A 270 13.89 -0.81 -8.41
N ILE A 271 13.37 -1.54 -7.41
CA ILE A 271 13.65 -1.26 -6.00
C ILE A 271 15.15 -1.38 -5.73
N ASN A 272 15.78 -2.44 -6.22
CA ASN A 272 17.21 -2.70 -6.05
C ASN A 272 18.06 -1.59 -6.68
N GLN A 273 17.63 -0.95 -7.77
CA GLN A 273 18.32 0.24 -8.30
C GLN A 273 18.16 1.49 -7.41
N ILE A 274 17.02 1.63 -6.71
CA ILE A 274 16.77 2.75 -5.79
C ILE A 274 17.53 2.57 -4.47
N THR A 275 17.67 1.32 -3.99
CA THR A 275 18.23 0.97 -2.68
C THR A 275 19.67 0.43 -2.74
N LYS A 276 20.40 0.74 -3.81
CA LYS A 276 21.80 0.36 -3.99
C LYS A 276 22.78 1.29 -3.27
#